data_AF-A0A7V6SXR5-F1
#
_entry.id   AF-A0A7V6SXR5-F1
#
_cell.length_a   1.000
_cell.length_b   1.000
_cell.length_c   1.000
_cell.angle_alpha   90.00
_cell.angle_beta   90.00
_cell.angle_gamma   90.00
#
_symmetry.space_group_name_H-M   'P 1'
#
loop_
_entity.id
_entity.type
_entity.pdbx_description
1 polymer ?
#
loop_
_entity_poly.entity_id
_entity_poly.type
_entity_poly.pdbx_seq_one_letter_code
_entity_poly.pdbx_strand_id
1 'polypeptide(L)'
;MLDVLIKTDDTIDLIDQSDIIKSLKKLKKEIDKNDEVQMLISNFNKHKKKYENDLIITKQLSLAKEELYNHPLIYEYRKLFNELNLSILLFNTKILKLLNNKSNVCNNGV
;
A
#
# COMPACT_ATOMS: atom_id res chain seq x y z
N MET A 1 0.54 -27.58 9.24
CA MET A 1 -0.11 -26.88 8.10
C MET A 1 -1.35 -26.16 8.58
N LEU A 2 -2.35 -26.86 9.15
CA LEU A 2 -3.56 -26.24 9.69
C LEU A 2 -3.26 -25.18 10.78
N ASP A 3 -2.36 -25.47 11.72
CA ASP A 3 -2.00 -24.51 12.79
C ASP A 3 -1.37 -23.22 12.24
N VAL A 4 -0.60 -23.31 11.16
CA VAL A 4 0.04 -22.15 10.51
C VAL A 4 -1.01 -21.30 9.79
N LEU A 5 -2.02 -21.93 9.17
CA LEU A 5 -3.13 -21.23 8.54
C LEU A 5 -3.97 -20.49 9.59
N ILE A 6 -4.35 -21.17 10.68
CA ILE A 6 -5.11 -20.55 11.79
C ILE A 6 -4.36 -19.34 12.34
N LYS A 7 -3.05 -19.46 12.59
CA LYS A 7 -2.25 -18.33 13.10
C LYS A 7 -2.11 -17.20 12.09
N THR A 8 -2.18 -17.51 10.79
CA THR A 8 -2.18 -16.50 9.73
C THR A 8 -3.49 -15.72 9.75
N ASP A 9 -4.62 -16.42 9.84
CA ASP A 9 -5.95 -15.81 9.94
C ASP A 9 -6.07 -14.94 11.19
N ASP A 10 -5.64 -15.44 12.36
CA ASP A 10 -5.58 -14.66 13.62
C ASP A 10 -4.78 -13.36 13.42
N THR A 11 -3.66 -13.42 12.68
CA THR A 11 -2.80 -12.26 12.43
C THR A 11 -3.48 -11.26 11.47
N ILE A 12 -4.19 -11.74 10.45
CA ILE A 12 -4.95 -10.90 9.53
C ILE A 12 -6.04 -10.15 10.27
N ASP A 13 -6.78 -10.82 11.16
CA ASP A 13 -7.84 -10.20 11.96
C ASP A 13 -7.29 -9.11 12.88
N LEU A 14 -6.14 -9.34 13.51
CA LEU A 14 -5.46 -8.32 14.32
C LEU A 14 -5.03 -7.11 13.49
N ILE A 15 -4.57 -7.33 12.25
CA ILE A 15 -4.23 -6.23 11.34
C ILE A 15 -5.48 -5.45 10.95
N ASP A 16 -6.58 -6.11 10.58
CA ASP A 16 -7.83 -5.44 10.17
C ASP A 16 -8.44 -4.58 11.29
N GLN A 17 -8.26 -5.01 12.54
CA GLN A 17 -8.72 -4.30 13.73
C GLN A 17 -7.77 -3.19 14.20
N SER A 18 -6.60 -3.04 13.57
CA SER A 18 -5.62 -2.02 13.94
C SER A 18 -6.13 -0.60 13.67
N ASP A 19 -5.62 0.36 14.44
CA ASP A 19 -6.02 1.77 14.31
C ASP A 19 -5.57 2.39 12.99
N ILE A 20 -4.49 1.87 12.38
CA ILE A 20 -4.06 2.27 11.04
C ILE A 20 -5.12 1.88 10.00
N ILE A 21 -5.64 0.64 10.04
CA ILE A 21 -6.70 0.21 9.12
C ILE A 21 -7.99 1.00 9.34
N LYS A 22 -8.39 1.24 10.60
CA LYS A 22 -9.55 2.10 10.90
C LYS A 22 -9.38 3.51 10.35
N SER A 23 -8.19 4.10 10.51
CA SER A 23 -7.86 5.44 10.02
C SER A 23 -7.87 5.49 8.49
N LEU A 24 -7.31 4.48 7.82
CA LEU A 24 -7.38 4.35 6.36
C LEU A 24 -8.82 4.23 5.86
N LYS A 25 -9.65 3.39 6.50
CA LYS A 25 -11.08 3.24 6.17
C LYS A 25 -11.83 4.57 6.35
N LYS A 26 -11.50 5.36 7.38
CA LYS A 26 -12.08 6.68 7.62
C LYS A 26 -11.66 7.70 6.56
N LEU A 27 -10.35 7.86 6.33
CA LEU A 27 -9.80 8.75 5.31
C LEU A 27 -10.34 8.44 3.93
N LYS A 28 -10.49 7.15 3.60
CA LYS A 28 -11.09 6.73 2.32
C LYS A 28 -12.51 7.28 2.17
N LYS A 29 -13.34 7.17 3.20
CA LYS A 29 -14.70 7.75 3.20
C LYS A 29 -14.70 9.27 3.10
N GLU A 30 -13.74 9.94 3.72
CA GLU A 30 -13.60 11.40 3.64
C GLU A 30 -13.18 11.84 2.22
N ILE A 31 -12.21 11.14 1.62
CA ILE A 31 -11.80 11.32 0.22
C ILE A 31 -12.97 11.13 -0.73
N ASP A 32 -13.76 10.08 -0.54
CA ASP A 32 -14.89 9.74 -1.42
C ASP A 32 -16.04 10.78 -1.35
N LYS A 33 -16.12 11.54 -0.26
CA LYS A 33 -17.12 12.60 -0.06
C LYS A 33 -16.60 14.01 -0.35
N ASN A 34 -15.31 14.17 -0.63
CA ASN A 34 -14.70 15.48 -0.83
C ASN A 34 -14.65 15.81 -2.33
N ASP A 35 -15.50 16.75 -2.76
CA ASP A 35 -15.65 17.14 -4.17
C ASP A 35 -14.35 17.68 -4.79
N GLU A 36 -13.55 18.43 -4.03
CA GLU A 36 -12.25 18.94 -4.48
C GLU A 36 -11.29 17.79 -4.79
N VAL A 37 -11.19 16.82 -3.88
CA VAL A 37 -10.35 15.64 -4.08
C VAL A 37 -10.84 14.81 -5.27
N GLN A 38 -12.15 14.64 -5.43
CA GLN A 38 -12.70 13.92 -6.59
C GLN A 38 -12.37 14.65 -7.91
N MET A 39 -12.40 15.98 -7.93
CA MET A 39 -11.99 16.77 -9.07
C MET A 39 -10.49 16.58 -9.38
N LEU A 40 -9.63 16.60 -8.37
CA LEU A 40 -8.19 16.35 -8.52
C LEU A 40 -7.90 14.94 -9.04
N ILE A 41 -8.60 13.92 -8.52
CA ILE A 41 -8.50 12.52 -8.99
C ILE A 41 -8.91 12.42 -10.46
N SER A 42 -10.02 13.03 -10.84
CA SER A 42 -10.51 13.06 -12.22
C SER A 42 -9.51 13.74 -13.17
N ASN A 43 -8.96 14.88 -12.75
CA ASN A 43 -7.95 15.62 -13.51
C ASN A 43 -6.68 14.79 -13.72
N PHE A 44 -6.15 14.20 -12.65
CA PHE A 44 -5.00 13.32 -12.74
C PHE A 44 -5.27 12.11 -13.65
N ASN A 45 -6.41 11.44 -13.50
CA ASN A 45 -6.76 10.26 -14.31
C ASN A 45 -6.90 10.61 -15.81
N LYS A 46 -7.44 11.79 -16.14
CA LYS A 46 -7.49 12.28 -17.52
C LYS A 46 -6.10 12.40 -18.13
N HIS A 47 -5.14 12.97 -17.41
CA HIS A 47 -3.76 13.11 -17.89
C HIS A 47 -3.00 11.78 -17.88
N LYS A 48 -3.26 10.91 -16.90
CA LYS A 48 -2.69 9.57 -16.82
C LYS A 48 -3.11 8.72 -18.02
N LYS A 49 -4.39 8.76 -18.40
CA LYS A 49 -4.89 8.03 -19.59
C LYS A 49 -4.21 8.48 -20.88
N LYS A 50 -3.92 9.77 -21.02
CA LYS A 50 -3.13 10.28 -22.17
C LYS A 50 -1.72 9.69 -22.17
N TYR A 51 -1.06 9.67 -21.01
CA TYR A 51 0.24 9.02 -20.88
C TYR A 51 0.18 7.51 -21.18
N GLU A 52 -0.83 6.80 -20.74
CA GLU A 52 -0.98 5.35 -21.02
C GLU A 52 -1.13 5.07 -22.51
N ASN A 53 -1.73 6.00 -23.26
CA ASN A 53 -1.88 5.89 -24.73
C ASN A 53 -0.61 6.31 -25.47
N ASP A 54 -0.04 7.46 -25.09
CA ASP A 54 1.01 8.13 -25.87
C ASP A 54 2.43 7.80 -25.35
N LEU A 55 2.54 7.23 -24.15
CA LEU A 55 3.76 6.95 -23.38
C LEU A 55 4.66 8.17 -23.12
N ILE A 56 4.11 9.38 -23.28
CA ILE A 56 4.82 10.64 -23.10
C ILE A 56 4.43 11.30 -21.77
N ILE A 57 5.42 11.55 -20.92
CA ILE A 57 5.22 12.31 -19.69
C ILE A 57 5.07 13.79 -20.05
N THR A 58 3.90 14.35 -19.76
CA THR A 58 3.59 15.76 -20.01
C THR A 58 3.74 16.58 -18.74
N LYS A 59 4.01 17.89 -18.89
CA LYS A 59 4.05 18.82 -17.76
C LYS A 59 2.72 18.82 -16.98
N GLN A 60 1.59 18.70 -17.69
CA GLN A 60 0.26 18.66 -17.09
C GLN A 60 0.05 17.41 -16.24
N LEU A 61 0.58 16.25 -16.64
CA LEU A 61 0.54 15.05 -15.81
C LEU A 61 1.32 15.25 -14.50
N SER A 62 2.52 15.83 -14.58
CA SER A 62 3.34 16.12 -13.40
C SER A 62 2.65 17.08 -12.44
N LEU A 63 2.07 18.17 -12.95
CA LEU A 63 1.34 19.15 -12.15
C LEU A 63 0.08 18.53 -11.50
N ALA A 64 -0.74 17.82 -12.27
CA ALA A 64 -1.94 17.17 -11.73
C ALA A 64 -1.61 16.13 -10.66
N LYS A 65 -0.48 15.42 -10.81
CA LYS A 65 0.02 14.49 -9.78
C LYS A 65 0.43 15.23 -8.52
N GLU A 66 1.17 16.33 -8.65
CA GLU A 66 1.65 17.14 -7.53
C GLU A 66 0.48 17.74 -6.75
N GLU A 67 -0.47 18.37 -7.43
CA GLU A 67 -1.69 18.92 -6.83
C GLU A 67 -2.47 17.86 -6.04
N LEU A 68 -2.72 16.69 -6.66
CA LEU A 68 -3.42 15.59 -6.01
C LEU A 68 -2.66 15.07 -4.78
N TYR A 69 -1.35 14.88 -4.91
CA TYR A 69 -0.54 14.23 -3.87
C TYR A 69 -0.20 15.15 -2.70
N ASN A 70 -0.27 16.47 -2.91
CA ASN A 70 -0.10 17.48 -1.88
C ASN A 70 -1.39 17.82 -1.14
N HIS A 71 -2.56 17.38 -1.64
CA HIS A 71 -3.82 17.56 -0.93
C HIS A 71 -3.78 16.83 0.44
N PRO A 72 -4.12 17.49 1.57
CA PRO A 72 -3.91 16.94 2.92
C PRO A 72 -4.49 15.53 3.14
N LEU A 73 -5.73 15.28 2.69
CA LEU A 73 -6.38 13.98 2.82
C LEU A 73 -5.66 12.87 2.03
N ILE A 74 -5.20 13.18 0.83
CA ILE A 74 -4.49 12.23 -0.03
C ILE A 74 -3.08 11.97 0.52
N TYR A 75 -2.40 13.02 0.97
CA TYR A 75 -1.10 12.92 1.60
C TYR A 75 -1.15 11.98 2.82
N GLU A 76 -2.07 12.22 3.75
CA GLU A 76 -2.18 11.40 4.96
C GLU A 76 -2.59 9.96 4.64
N TYR A 77 -3.54 9.77 3.72
CA TYR A 77 -3.91 8.44 3.26
C TYR A 77 -2.72 7.66 2.69
N ARG A 78 -1.93 8.31 1.82
CA ARG A 78 -0.74 7.69 1.20
C ARG A 78 0.33 7.39 2.24
N LYS A 79 0.53 8.27 3.22
CA LYS A 79 1.47 8.06 4.32
C LYS A 79 1.12 6.80 5.12
N LEU A 80 -0.11 6.72 5.63
CA LEU A 80 -0.58 5.56 6.40
C LEU A 80 -0.57 4.27 5.56
N PHE A 81 -0.95 4.35 4.29
CA PHE A 81 -0.92 3.20 3.38
C PHE A 81 0.51 2.69 3.16
N ASN A 82 1.49 3.59 3.03
CA ASN A 82 2.89 3.22 2.92
C ASN A 82 3.44 2.60 4.21
N GLU A 83 3.11 3.16 5.38
CA GLU A 83 3.49 2.59 6.68
C GLU A 83 2.96 1.16 6.85
N LEU A 84 1.70 0.92 6.48
CA LEU A 84 1.10 -0.41 6.49
C LEU A 84 1.81 -1.36 5.52
N ASN A 85 2.06 -0.93 4.28
CA ASN A 85 2.74 -1.76 3.28
C ASN A 85 4.17 -2.14 3.72
N LEU A 86 4.91 -1.20 4.32
CA LEU A 86 6.23 -1.47 4.86
C LEU A 86 6.16 -2.49 6.00
N SER A 87 5.16 -2.38 6.87
CA SER A 87 4.94 -3.33 7.97
C SER A 87 4.63 -4.74 7.44
N ILE A 88 3.78 -4.84 6.42
CA ILE A 88 3.45 -6.11 5.75
C ILE A 88 4.69 -6.70 5.06
N LEU A 89 5.49 -5.88 4.37
CA LEU A 89 6.72 -6.32 3.72
C LEU A 89 7.72 -6.88 4.74
N LEU A 90 7.88 -6.21 5.88
CA LEU A 90 8.73 -6.66 6.98
C LEU A 90 8.22 -7.98 7.58
N PHE A 91 6.91 -8.11 7.76
CA PHE A 91 6.28 -9.35 8.23
C PHE A 91 6.55 -10.51 7.25
N ASN A 92 6.28 -10.31 5.96
CA ASN A 92 6.55 -11.32 4.93
C ASN A 92 8.03 -11.70 4.86
N THR A 93 8.93 -10.72 5.00
CA THR A 93 10.38 -10.97 5.04
C THR A 93 10.76 -11.85 6.24
N LYS A 94 10.15 -11.64 7.41
CA LYS A 94 10.37 -12.49 8.60
C LYS A 94 9.86 -13.91 8.37
N ILE A 95 8.70 -14.10 7.74
CA ILE A 95 8.18 -15.42 7.37
C ILE A 95 9.14 -16.14 6.40
N LEU A 96 9.59 -15.46 5.34
CA LEU A 96 10.52 -16.03 4.36
C LEU A 96 11.84 -16.50 5.00
N LYS A 97 12.35 -15.77 6.00
CA LYS A 97 13.54 -16.20 6.76
C LYS A 97 13.34 -17.52 7.50
N LEU A 98 12.14 -17.81 8.00
CA LEU A 98 11.84 -19.10 8.63
C LEU A 98 11.95 -20.26 7.64
N LEU A 99 11.58 -20.04 6.38
CA LEU A 99 11.68 -21.04 5.31
C LEU A 99 13.12 -21.26 4.83
N ASN A 100 13.93 -20.19 4.81
CA ASN A 100 15.30 -20.22 4.29
C ASN A 100 16.39 -20.56 5.31
N ASN A 101 16.06 -20.66 6.61
CA ASN A 101 17.04 -20.95 7.67
C ASN A 101 17.63 -22.39 7.65
N LYS A 102 17.25 -23.25 6.70
CA LYS A 102 17.81 -24.62 6.57
C LYS A 102 18.98 -24.77 5.60
N SER A 103 19.40 -23.73 4.86
CA SER A 103 20.44 -23.90 3.83
C SER A 103 21.88 -24.09 4.34
N ASN A 104 22.14 -23.93 5.64
CA ASN A 104 23.49 -24.07 6.21
C ASN A 104 23.74 -25.40 6.97
N VAL A 105 22.82 -26.37 6.91
CA VAL A 105 22.93 -27.62 7.70
C VAL A 105 23.41 -28.82 6.87
N CYS A 106 23.68 -28.67 5.57
CA CYS A 106 24.08 -29.79 4.70
C CYS A 106 25.56 -29.81 4.26
N ASN A 107 26.45 -29.00 4.86
CA ASN A 107 27.89 -29.02 4.55
C ASN A 107 28.75 -29.42 5.77
N ASN A 108 28.33 -30.41 6.55
CA ASN A 108 29.21 -31.11 7.49
C ASN A 108 28.87 -32.62 7.50
N GLY A 109 29.74 -33.42 6.87
CA GLY A 109 29.64 -34.88 6.72
C GLY A 109 29.27 -35.24 5.29
N VAL A 110 30.18 -35.62 4.39
CA VAL A 110 31.30 -36.58 4.49
C VAL A 110 32.50 -36.06 3.69
#